data_AF-A0A9W8Z730-F1
#
_entry.id   AF-A0A9W8Z730-F1
#
_cell.length_a   1.000
_cell.length_b   1.000
_cell.length_c   1.000
_cell.angle_alpha   90.00
_cell.angle_beta   90.00
_cell.angle_gamma   90.00
#
_symmetry.space_group_name_H-M   'P 1'
#
loop_
_entity.id
_entity.type
_entity.pdbx_description
1 polymer ?
#
loop_
_entity_poly.entity_id
_entity_poly.type
_entity_poly.pdbx_seq_one_letter_code
_entity_poly.pdbx_strand_id
1 'polypeptide(L)' 'MTRRDFEQVFRRVKVEFDSALGTASPDLYDFKLSGGKMLIYHALADETITFRGTCVYYDKVAVIDPDVRDLY' A
#
# COMPACT_ATOMS: atom_id res chain seq x y z
N MET A 1 15.67 -22.20 6.99
CA MET A 1 15.59 -21.42 5.74
C MET A 1 16.71 -20.41 5.74
N THR A 2 17.55 -20.36 4.71
CA THR A 2 18.55 -19.29 4.57
C THR A 2 17.88 -18.00 4.09
N ARG A 3 18.55 -16.85 4.24
CA ARG A 3 18.07 -15.58 3.67
C ARG A 3 17.80 -15.69 2.16
N ARG A 4 18.67 -16.39 1.43
CA ARG A 4 18.54 -16.57 -0.02
C ARG A 4 17.30 -17.38 -0.37
N ASP A 5 17.02 -18.44 0.39
CA ASP A 5 15.83 -19.27 0.20
C ASP A 5 14.56 -18.44 0.43
N PHE A 6 14.53 -17.62 1.50
CA PHE A 6 13.42 -16.71 1.78
C PHE A 6 13.17 -15.74 0.64
N GLU A 7 14.22 -15.04 0.18
CA GLU A 7 14.09 -14.06 -0.90
C GLU A 7 13.59 -14.69 -2.20
N GLN A 8 13.97 -15.93 -2.49
CA GLN A 8 13.47 -16.67 -3.66
C GLN A 8 11.97 -16.98 -3.53
N VAL A 9 11.53 -17.51 -2.39
CA VAL A 9 10.10 -17.80 -2.15
C VAL A 9 9.29 -16.50 -2.15
N PHE A 10 9.76 -15.45 -1.48
CA PHE A 10 9.08 -14.16 -1.40
C PHE A 10 8.86 -13.55 -2.79
N ARG A 11 9.91 -13.52 -3.63
CA ARG A 11 9.77 -13.02 -5.01
C ARG A 11 8.76 -13.84 -5.81
N ARG A 12 8.78 -15.17 -5.66
CA ARG A 12 7.83 -16.05 -6.35
C ARG A 12 6.38 -15.76 -5.92
N VAL A 13 6.12 -15.69 -4.62
CA VAL A 13 4.80 -15.37 -4.07
C VAL A 13 4.32 -14.01 -4.57
N LYS A 14 5.20 -13.00 -4.60
CA LYS A 14 4.85 -11.70 -5.17
C LYS A 14 4.45 -11.81 -6.65
N VAL A 15 5.25 -12.46 -7.49
CA VAL A 15 4.92 -12.62 -8.91
C VAL A 15 3.57 -13.34 -9.10
N GLU A 16 3.31 -14.35 -8.27
CA GLU A 16 2.12 -15.20 -8.40
C GLU A 16 0.83 -14.53 -7.90
N PHE A 17 0.90 -13.76 -6.80
CA PHE A 17 -0.29 -13.30 -6.09
C PHE A 17 -0.49 -11.78 -6.06
N ASP A 18 0.50 -10.96 -6.42
CA ASP A 18 0.41 -9.50 -6.24
C ASP A 18 -0.71 -8.87 -7.07
N SER A 19 -0.98 -9.39 -8.27
CA SER A 19 -2.06 -8.90 -9.13
C SER A 19 -3.46 -9.10 -8.54
N ALA A 20 -3.66 -10.14 -7.74
CA ALA A 20 -4.95 -10.49 -7.15
C ALA A 20 -5.10 -10.01 -5.70
N LEU A 21 -4.02 -10.03 -4.91
CA LEU A 21 -4.04 -9.79 -3.46
C LEU A 21 -3.24 -8.56 -3.02
N GLY A 22 -2.39 -7.99 -3.88
CA GLY A 22 -1.42 -6.97 -3.49
C GLY A 22 -2.04 -5.64 -3.04
N THR A 23 -3.18 -5.24 -3.63
CA THR A 23 -3.95 -4.02 -3.32
C THR A 23 -3.11 -2.73 -3.13
N ALA A 24 -1.95 -2.67 -3.79
CA ALA A 24 -0.93 -1.64 -3.54
C ALA A 24 -0.91 -0.52 -4.60
N SER A 25 -1.94 -0.40 -5.45
CA SER A 25 -2.03 0.65 -6.47
C SER A 25 -2.09 2.03 -5.78
N PRO A 26 -1.13 2.94 -6.03
CA PRO A 26 -1.14 4.27 -5.45
C PRO A 26 -1.94 5.29 -6.29
N ASP A 27 -2.32 4.95 -7.51
CA ASP A 27 -3.16 5.80 -8.34
C ASP A 27 -4.63 5.64 -7.92
N LEU A 28 -5.20 6.72 -7.38
CA LEU A 28 -6.58 6.81 -6.91
C LEU A 28 -7.41 7.81 -7.73
N TYR A 29 -6.96 8.17 -8.94
CA TYR A 29 -7.59 9.21 -9.76
C TYR A 29 -9.10 8.98 -9.99
N ASP A 30 -9.51 7.78 -10.40
CA ASP A 30 -10.92 7.47 -10.65
C ASP A 30 -11.76 7.50 -9.37
N PHE A 31 -11.18 7.08 -8.24
CA PHE A 31 -11.83 7.18 -6.92
C PHE A 31 -12.04 8.65 -6.53
N LYS A 32 -11.06 9.52 -6.77
CA LYS A 32 -11.19 10.97 -6.56
C LYS A 32 -12.22 11.60 -7.48
N LEU A 33 -12.18 11.30 -8.79
CA LEU A 33 -13.11 11.83 -9.79
C LEU A 33 -14.56 11.46 -9.50
N SER A 34 -14.81 10.27 -8.98
CA SER A 34 -16.15 9.84 -8.57
C SER A 34 -16.66 10.50 -7.28
N GLY A 35 -15.86 11.40 -6.67
CA GLY A 35 -16.20 12.11 -5.44
C GLY A 35 -15.90 11.33 -4.16
N GLY A 36 -15.13 10.24 -4.26
CA GLY A 36 -14.70 9.44 -3.12
C GLY A 36 -13.92 10.25 -2.10
N LYS A 37 -14.02 9.85 -0.83
CA LYS A 37 -13.22 10.34 0.29
C LYS A 37 -12.72 9.14 1.09
N MET A 38 -11.49 9.20 1.54
CA MET A 38 -10.85 8.14 2.30
C MET A 38 -10.42 8.67 3.67
N LEU A 39 -10.54 7.84 4.70
CA LEU A 39 -9.96 8.08 6.02
C LEU A 39 -9.29 6.77 6.43
N ILE A 40 -7.98 6.81 6.68
CA ILE A 40 -7.21 5.66 7.17
C ILE A 40 -6.57 5.99 8.52
N TYR A 41 -6.55 5.00 9.41
CA TYR A 41 -5.82 5.03 10.67
C TYR A 41 -5.05 3.72 10.84
N HIS A 42 -3.96 3.75 11.59
CA HIS A 42 -3.16 2.57 11.91
C HIS A 42 -2.58 2.71 13.32
N ALA A 43 -2.72 1.69 14.16
CA ALA A 43 -2.16 1.70 15.52
C ALA A 43 -0.61 1.69 15.48
N LEU A 44 0.02 2.55 16.28
CA LEU A 44 1.50 2.66 16.29
C LEU A 44 2.21 1.43 16.86
N ALA A 45 1.51 0.66 17.70
CA ALA A 45 2.01 -0.55 18.34
C ALA A 45 1.35 -1.82 17.78
N ASP A 46 0.95 -1.81 16.51
CA ASP A 46 0.46 -3.02 15.84
C ASP A 46 1.63 -4.00 15.60
N GLU A 47 1.56 -5.17 16.25
CA GLU A 47 2.58 -6.22 16.15
C GLU A 47 2.37 -7.16 14.96
N THR A 48 1.21 -7.09 14.29
CA THR A 48 0.84 -7.99 13.19
C THR A 48 1.12 -7.34 11.83
N ILE A 49 0.77 -6.08 11.66
CA ILE A 49 1.01 -5.31 10.43
C ILE A 49 1.69 -4.01 10.83
N THR A 50 2.88 -3.74 10.28
CA THR A 50 3.63 -2.56 10.70
C THR A 50 2.98 -1.27 10.19
N PHE A 51 2.73 -0.29 11.08
CA PHE A 51 2.13 1.01 10.73
C PHE A 51 2.89 1.76 9.62
N ARG A 52 4.22 1.58 9.53
CA ARG A 52 5.08 2.20 8.51
C ARG A 52 4.64 1.84 7.08
N GLY A 53 3.99 0.68 6.88
CA GLY A 53 3.42 0.31 5.58
C GLY A 53 2.35 1.29 5.11
N THR A 54 1.47 1.72 6.03
CA THR A 54 0.44 2.73 5.74
C THR A 54 1.05 4.09 5.43
N CYS A 55 2.06 4.53 6.20
CA CYS A 55 2.75 5.79 5.92
C CYS A 55 3.39 5.79 4.52
N VAL A 56 4.10 4.72 4.17
CA VAL A 56 4.73 4.59 2.85
C VAL A 56 3.69 4.55 1.72
N TYR A 57 2.53 3.94 1.95
CA TYR A 57 1.46 3.95 0.95
C TYR A 57 0.90 5.36 0.75
N TYR A 58 0.61 6.10 1.83
CA TYR A 58 0.19 7.50 1.74
C TYR A 58 1.21 8.36 0.98
N ASP A 59 2.50 8.22 1.28
CA ASP A 59 3.56 8.96 0.59
C ASP A 59 3.57 8.68 -0.92
N LYS A 60 3.33 7.43 -1.33
CA LYS A 60 3.23 7.07 -2.76
C LYS A 60 2.01 7.70 -3.44
N VAL A 61 0.87 7.73 -2.77
CA VAL A 61 -0.33 8.41 -3.30
C VAL A 61 -0.06 9.91 -3.42
N ALA A 62 0.55 10.53 -2.39
CA ALA A 62 0.87 11.96 -2.37
C ALA A 62 1.88 12.38 -3.44
N VAL A 63 2.77 11.49 -3.87
CA VAL A 63 3.67 11.74 -5.01
C VAL A 63 2.92 11.80 -6.34
N ILE A 64 1.83 11.04 -6.49
CA ILE A 64 1.02 11.00 -7.71
C ILE A 64 -0.01 12.13 -7.73
N ASP A 65 -0.66 12.40 -6.60
CA ASP A 65 -1.67 13.44 -6.45
C ASP A 65 -1.21 14.48 -5.40
N PRO A 66 -0.66 15.63 -5.82
CA PRO A 66 -0.26 16.69 -4.89
C PRO A 66 -1.40 17.24 -4.02
N ASP A 67 -2.65 17.09 -4.49
CA ASP A 67 -3.87 17.52 -3.80
C ASP A 67 -4.54 16.35 -3.06
N VAL A 68 -3.76 15.32 -2.67
CA VAL A 68 -4.24 14.11 -1.98
C VAL A 68 -5.05 14.43 -0.72
N ARG A 69 -4.80 15.56 -0.05
CA ARG A 69 -5.52 15.96 1.18
C ARG A 69 -6.99 16.32 0.95
N ASP A 70 -7.38 16.60 -0.28
CA ASP A 70 -8.80 16.76 -0.62
C ASP A 70 -9.51 15.41 -0.73
N LEU A 71 -8.76 14.32 -0.96
CA LEU A 71 -9.24 12.95 -1.11
C LEU A 71 -9.12 12.14 0.19
N TYR A 72 -8.01 12.29 0.92
CA TYR A 72 -7.44 11.34 1.87
C TYR A 72 -7.05 12.02 3.20
#